data_AF-A0A3M2RHN7-F1
#
_entry.id   AF-A0A3M2RHN7-F1
#
_cell.length_a   1.000
_cell.length_b   1.000
_cell.length_c   1.000
_cell.angle_alpha   90.00
_cell.angle_beta   90.00
_cell.angle_gamma   90.00
#
_symmetry.space_group_name_H-M   'P 1'
#
loop_
_entity.id
_entity.type
_entity.pdbx_description
1 polymer ?
#
loop_
_entity_poly.entity_id
_entity_poly.type
_entity_poly.pdbx_seq_one_letter_code
_entity_poly.pdbx_strand_id
1 'polypeptide(L)'
;MAAVIEGPYGKEFNLDSYGTVLLFATGIGIAGQLPFVAQLLEGYHHYEVKTRRIALFWQVESEIQTAWVADQMQQLLKQDTGRILDIHIHVLGSFLSRITDQGDYIQLGERIDMTYGPLRVRQVIDNEMKQRKGRTVISVCADSEISDTIRSVVQGMADDMISLKELDFRPPLARRIHRPTE
;
A
#
# COMPACT_ATOMS: atom_id res chain seq x y z
N MET A 1 23.24 -17.24 19.77
CA MET A 1 22.90 -15.80 19.76
C MET A 1 21.47 -15.68 20.27
N ALA A 2 21.26 -14.96 21.37
CA ALA A 2 19.93 -14.64 21.88
C ALA A 2 19.60 -13.21 21.47
N ALA A 3 18.46 -13.02 20.82
CA ALA A 3 17.89 -11.71 20.56
C ALA A 3 16.74 -11.49 21.54
N VAL A 4 16.72 -10.34 22.20
CA VAL A 4 15.59 -9.90 23.02
C VAL A 4 14.69 -9.06 22.15
N ILE A 5 13.43 -9.46 22.03
CA ILE A 5 12.40 -8.75 21.29
C ILE A 5 11.56 -8.01 22.31
N GLU A 6 11.59 -6.69 22.29
CA GLU A 6 10.69 -5.84 23.07
C GLU A 6 9.64 -5.26 22.12
N GLY A 7 8.36 -5.50 22.39
CA GLY A 7 7.25 -5.06 21.57
C GLY A 7 5.94 -5.78 21.94
N PRO A 8 4.79 -5.37 21.37
CA PRO A 8 4.65 -4.41 20.26
C PRO A 8 4.51 -2.94 20.70
N TYR A 9 5.13 -2.03 19.93
CA TYR A 9 4.99 -0.57 20.09
C TYR A 9 3.88 0.04 19.21
N GLY A 10 3.26 -0.77 18.34
CA GLY A 10 2.22 -0.31 17.42
C GLY A 10 0.90 -0.03 18.16
N LYS A 11 0.23 1.08 17.83
CA LYS A 11 -1.11 1.37 18.35
C LYS A 11 -2.12 0.38 17.77
N GLU A 12 -3.03 -0.12 18.62
CA GLU A 12 -4.18 -0.90 18.16
C GLU A 12 -5.04 -0.06 17.21
N PHE A 13 -5.20 -0.56 15.98
CA PHE A 13 -6.09 0.05 15.02
C PHE A 13 -7.48 -0.55 15.19
N ASN A 14 -8.37 0.17 15.86
CA ASN A 14 -9.79 -0.17 15.80
C ASN A 14 -10.30 0.11 14.38
N LEU A 15 -10.42 -0.95 13.58
CA LEU A 15 -10.85 -0.92 12.18
C LEU A 15 -12.30 -1.38 12.01
N ASP A 16 -12.95 -1.73 13.11
CA ASP A 16 -14.30 -2.30 13.20
C ASP A 16 -15.36 -1.39 12.56
N SER A 17 -15.04 -0.12 12.35
CA SER A 17 -15.95 0.89 11.80
C SER A 17 -15.70 1.27 10.33
N TYR A 18 -14.60 0.83 9.71
CA TYR A 18 -14.28 1.16 8.32
C TYR A 18 -14.67 0.02 7.40
N GLY A 19 -15.38 0.34 6.31
CA GLY A 19 -15.69 -0.64 5.28
C GLY A 19 -14.63 -0.66 4.17
N THR A 20 -13.84 0.41 4.04
CA THR A 20 -12.77 0.54 3.05
C THR A 20 -11.46 0.92 3.71
N VAL A 21 -10.39 0.22 3.39
CA VAL A 21 -9.04 0.49 3.88
C VAL A 21 -8.13 0.70 2.67
N LEU A 22 -7.53 1.88 2.56
CA LEU A 22 -6.50 2.18 1.56
C LEU A 22 -5.15 2.21 2.27
N LEU A 23 -4.18 1.44 1.81
CA LEU A 23 -2.85 1.39 2.37
C LEU A 23 -1.85 1.92 1.34
N PHE A 24 -0.99 2.83 1.76
CA PHE A 24 0.06 3.40 0.93
C PHE A 24 1.43 3.07 1.52
N ALA A 25 2.33 2.60 0.67
CA ALA A 25 3.70 2.30 1.04
C ALA A 25 4.69 2.79 -0.03
N THR A 26 5.89 3.19 0.41
CA THR A 26 7.05 3.34 -0.49
C THR A 26 8.24 2.53 0.03
N GLY A 27 9.01 1.92 -0.88
CA GLY A 27 10.20 1.13 -0.54
C GLY A 27 9.93 0.09 0.55
N ILE A 28 10.72 0.12 1.63
CA ILE A 28 10.59 -0.79 2.79
C ILE A 28 9.32 -0.56 3.63
N GLY A 29 8.58 0.53 3.41
CA GLY A 29 7.35 0.83 4.15
C GLY A 29 6.27 -0.24 4.01
N ILE A 30 6.36 -1.08 2.98
CA ILE A 30 5.52 -2.27 2.79
C ILE A 30 5.58 -3.24 3.97
N ALA A 31 6.73 -3.32 4.65
CA ALA A 31 6.91 -4.18 5.83
C ALA A 31 5.94 -3.82 6.97
N GLY A 32 5.56 -2.54 7.07
CA GLY A 32 4.56 -2.09 8.05
C GLY A 32 3.12 -2.36 7.61
N GLN A 33 2.86 -2.39 6.30
CA GLN A 33 1.50 -2.55 5.77
C GLN A 33 1.09 -4.02 5.63
N LEU A 34 1.99 -4.95 5.29
CA LEU A 34 1.62 -6.36 5.11
C LEU A 34 1.03 -7.02 6.36
N PRO A 35 1.60 -6.84 7.58
CA PRO A 35 1.01 -7.37 8.80
C PRO A 35 -0.37 -6.79 9.07
N PHE A 36 -0.58 -5.51 8.71
CA PHE A 36 -1.86 -4.84 8.85
C PHE A 36 -2.94 -5.45 7.94
N VAL A 37 -2.58 -5.76 6.70
CA VAL A 37 -3.46 -6.49 5.78
C VAL A 37 -3.77 -7.89 6.31
N ALA A 38 -2.77 -8.62 6.83
CA ALA A 38 -2.99 -9.94 7.42
C ALA A 38 -4.03 -9.89 8.55
N GLN A 39 -3.87 -8.95 9.48
CA GLN A 39 -4.81 -8.75 10.60
C GLN A 39 -6.22 -8.39 10.11
N LEU A 40 -6.34 -7.56 9.08
CA LEU A 40 -7.62 -7.20 8.48
C LEU A 40 -8.32 -8.40 7.82
N LEU A 41 -7.57 -9.25 7.12
CA LEU A 41 -8.12 -10.46 6.52
C LEU A 41 -8.54 -11.47 7.58
N GLU A 42 -7.75 -11.64 8.64
CA GLU A 42 -8.10 -12.51 9.77
C GLU A 42 -9.39 -12.04 10.46
N GLY A 43 -9.49 -10.75 10.78
CA GLY A 43 -10.71 -10.17 11.34
C GLY A 43 -11.91 -10.27 10.40
N TYR A 44 -11.68 -10.24 9.07
CA TYR A 44 -12.74 -10.46 8.08
C TYR A 44 -13.30 -11.88 8.17
N HIS A 45 -12.44 -12.90 8.28
CA HIS A 45 -12.86 -14.30 8.42
C HIS A 45 -13.64 -14.57 9.70
N HIS A 46 -13.25 -13.92 10.80
CA HIS A 46 -13.92 -14.03 12.09
C HIS A 46 -15.14 -13.11 12.23
N TYR A 47 -15.49 -12.34 11.20
CA TYR A 47 -16.58 -11.35 11.23
C TYR A 47 -16.43 -10.27 12.32
N GLU A 48 -15.20 -9.97 12.71
CA GLU A 48 -14.88 -9.00 13.76
C GLU A 48 -14.74 -7.58 13.20
N VAL A 49 -14.41 -7.44 11.91
CA VAL A 49 -14.26 -6.15 11.24
C VAL A 49 -15.34 -5.91 10.17
N LYS A 50 -15.67 -4.64 9.93
CA LYS A 50 -16.58 -4.23 8.84
C LYS A 50 -15.89 -4.05 7.50
N THR A 51 -14.57 -4.22 7.43
CA THR A 51 -13.78 -4.06 6.21
C THR A 51 -14.30 -4.98 5.10
N ARG A 52 -14.69 -4.40 3.97
CA ARG A 52 -15.15 -5.11 2.75
C ARG A 52 -14.34 -4.77 1.51
N ARG A 53 -13.39 -3.84 1.62
CA ARG A 53 -12.49 -3.42 0.55
C ARG A 53 -11.14 -3.04 1.15
N ILE A 54 -10.07 -3.63 0.65
CA ILE A 54 -8.68 -3.35 0.99
C ILE A 54 -7.93 -3.10 -0.32
N ALA A 55 -7.34 -1.93 -0.47
CA ALA A 55 -6.49 -1.60 -1.61
C ALA A 55 -5.10 -1.22 -1.09
N LEU A 56 -4.07 -1.94 -1.52
CA LEU A 56 -2.68 -1.69 -1.14
C LEU A 56 -1.92 -1.09 -2.34
N PHE A 57 -1.48 0.16 -2.21
CA PHE A 57 -0.66 0.85 -3.19
C PHE A 57 0.79 0.90 -2.72
N TRP A 58 1.68 0.26 -3.47
CA TRP A 58 3.10 0.20 -3.13
C TRP A 58 3.98 0.74 -4.23
N GLN A 59 4.75 1.80 -3.94
CA GLN A 59 5.71 2.36 -4.88
C GLN A 59 7.15 1.90 -4.57
N VAL A 60 7.86 1.39 -5.57
CA VAL A 60 9.24 0.91 -5.46
C VAL A 60 10.14 1.53 -6.52
N GLU A 61 11.44 1.59 -6.24
CA GLU A 61 12.42 2.11 -7.21
C GLU A 61 12.72 1.11 -8.33
N SER A 62 12.64 -0.19 -8.05
CA SER A 62 12.94 -1.26 -9.00
C SER A 62 12.12 -2.52 -8.70
N GLU A 63 11.78 -3.26 -9.76
CA GLU A 63 11.06 -4.53 -9.71
C GLU A 63 11.77 -5.58 -8.83
N ILE A 64 13.11 -5.58 -8.79
CA ILE A 64 13.90 -6.51 -7.95
C ILE A 64 13.54 -6.36 -6.46
N GLN A 65 13.20 -5.15 -6.02
CA GLN A 65 12.83 -4.87 -4.63
C GLN A 65 11.49 -5.52 -4.24
N THR A 66 10.72 -6.03 -5.20
CA THR A 66 9.45 -6.74 -4.94
C THR A 66 9.64 -8.21 -4.56
N ALA A 67 10.76 -8.81 -4.95
CA ALA A 67 10.96 -10.25 -4.84
C ALA A 67 10.88 -10.77 -3.39
N TRP A 68 11.40 -10.01 -2.42
CA TRP A 68 11.46 -10.46 -1.02
C TRP A 68 10.10 -10.48 -0.30
N VAL A 69 9.11 -9.71 -0.78
CA VAL A 69 7.73 -9.73 -0.25
C VAL A 69 6.77 -10.54 -1.12
N ALA A 70 7.20 -11.04 -2.28
CA ALA A 70 6.34 -11.74 -3.21
C ALA A 70 5.62 -12.92 -2.55
N ASP A 71 6.34 -13.76 -1.81
CA ASP A 71 5.76 -14.89 -1.08
C ASP A 71 4.75 -14.44 -0.01
N GLN A 72 5.04 -13.35 0.71
CA GLN A 72 4.11 -12.81 1.70
C GLN A 72 2.84 -12.27 1.05
N MET A 73 2.93 -11.55 -0.07
CA MET A 73 1.76 -11.07 -0.81
C MET A 73 0.92 -12.24 -1.33
N GLN A 74 1.56 -13.30 -1.84
CA GLN A 74 0.85 -14.51 -2.27
C GLN A 74 0.14 -15.21 -1.11
N GLN A 75 0.72 -15.21 0.09
CA GLN A 75 0.06 -15.74 1.29
C GLN A 75 -1.18 -14.92 1.66
N LEU A 76 -1.08 -13.59 1.65
CA LEU A 76 -2.24 -12.71 1.91
C LEU A 76 -3.37 -12.95 0.91
N LEU A 77 -3.04 -13.08 -0.37
CA LEU A 77 -4.02 -13.38 -1.41
C LEU A 77 -4.68 -14.76 -1.20
N LYS A 78 -3.95 -15.76 -0.74
CA LYS A 78 -4.53 -17.07 -0.37
C LYS A 78 -5.46 -16.98 0.84
N GLN A 79 -5.14 -16.11 1.80
CA GLN A 79 -6.01 -15.85 2.94
C GLN A 79 -7.26 -15.09 2.53
N ASP A 80 -7.21 -14.22 1.52
CA ASP A 80 -8.37 -13.45 1.06
C ASP A 80 -9.38 -14.30 0.27
N THR A 81 -10.20 -15.08 0.98
CA THR A 81 -11.31 -15.87 0.42
C THR A 81 -12.47 -14.99 -0.06
N GLY A 82 -12.60 -13.79 0.52
CA GLY A 82 -13.65 -12.83 0.20
C GLY A 82 -13.39 -11.99 -1.06
N ARG A 83 -12.19 -12.08 -1.63
CA ARG A 83 -11.72 -11.22 -2.74
C ARG A 83 -11.90 -9.73 -2.41
N ILE A 84 -11.53 -9.35 -1.19
CA ILE A 84 -11.60 -7.97 -0.72
C ILE A 84 -10.27 -7.22 -0.86
N LEU A 85 -9.17 -7.90 -1.15
CA LEU A 85 -7.81 -7.34 -1.27
C LEU A 85 -7.36 -7.22 -2.73
N ASP A 86 -7.01 -6.00 -3.15
CA ASP A 86 -6.22 -5.75 -4.36
C ASP A 86 -4.87 -5.11 -4.02
N ILE A 87 -3.83 -5.48 -4.76
CA ILE A 87 -2.47 -5.00 -4.60
C ILE A 87 -2.02 -4.32 -5.89
N HIS A 88 -1.64 -3.05 -5.78
CA HIS A 88 -1.16 -2.23 -6.89
C HIS A 88 0.30 -1.83 -6.64
N ILE A 89 1.19 -2.31 -7.49
CA ILE A 89 2.64 -2.06 -7.43
C ILE A 89 3.00 -1.02 -8.48
N HIS A 90 3.67 0.04 -8.07
CA HIS A 90 4.12 1.14 -8.92
C HIS A 90 5.65 1.15 -8.97
N VAL A 91 6.23 0.84 -10.12
CA VAL A 91 7.69 0.75 -10.28
C VAL A 91 8.19 2.04 -10.95
N LEU A 92 9.00 2.83 -10.24
CA LEU A 92 9.50 4.12 -10.72
C LEU A 92 10.56 4.00 -11.83
N GLY A 93 11.39 2.96 -11.80
CA GLY A 93 12.48 2.80 -12.76
C GLY A 93 13.17 1.44 -12.68
N SER A 94 14.33 1.34 -13.34
CA SER A 94 15.17 0.14 -13.38
C SER A 94 14.36 -1.13 -13.69
N PHE A 95 13.67 -1.09 -14.82
CA PHE A 95 12.85 -2.18 -15.32
C PHE A 95 13.75 -3.38 -15.67
N LEU A 96 13.33 -4.58 -15.26
CA LEU A 96 14.09 -5.80 -15.56
C LEU A 96 14.09 -6.12 -17.06
N SER A 97 13.02 -5.75 -17.74
CA SER A 97 12.81 -5.99 -19.16
C SER A 97 13.20 -4.78 -20.00
N ARG A 98 13.94 -5.02 -21.09
CA ARG A 98 14.36 -3.99 -22.05
C ARG A 98 13.22 -3.50 -22.96
N ILE A 99 12.09 -4.19 -22.96
CA ILE A 99 10.89 -3.83 -23.75
C ILE A 99 9.81 -3.15 -22.89
N THR A 100 10.06 -2.97 -21.60
CA THR A 100 9.11 -2.31 -20.71
C THR A 100 9.31 -0.81 -20.76
N ASP A 101 8.27 -0.10 -21.15
CA ASP A 101 8.23 1.34 -21.25
C ASP A 101 7.53 1.98 -20.05
N GLN A 102 7.80 3.26 -19.82
CA GLN A 102 7.10 4.01 -18.80
C GLN A 102 5.63 4.16 -19.17
N GLY A 103 4.74 3.74 -18.28
CA GLY A 103 3.29 3.70 -18.48
C GLY A 103 2.75 2.30 -18.74
N ASP A 104 3.63 1.30 -18.89
CA ASP A 104 3.22 -0.09 -19.06
C ASP A 104 2.47 -0.61 -17.84
N TYR A 105 1.59 -1.56 -18.11
CA TYR A 105 0.75 -2.22 -17.12
C TYR A 105 0.81 -3.73 -17.32
N ILE A 106 1.08 -4.46 -16.24
CA ILE A 106 1.09 -5.92 -16.21
C ILE A 106 0.21 -6.38 -15.06
N GLN A 107 -0.70 -7.31 -15.34
CA GLN A 107 -1.47 -7.98 -14.30
C GLN A 107 -0.78 -9.31 -13.93
N LEU A 108 -0.36 -9.43 -12.67
CA LEU A 108 0.28 -10.61 -12.11
C LEU A 108 -0.76 -11.46 -11.36
N GLY A 109 -1.36 -12.42 -12.05
CA GLY A 109 -2.47 -13.21 -11.51
C GLY A 109 -3.80 -12.44 -11.61
N GLU A 110 -4.71 -12.62 -10.65
CA GLU A 110 -6.03 -11.95 -10.70
C GLU A 110 -6.06 -10.59 -9.98
N ARG A 111 -5.23 -10.39 -8.94
CA ARG A 111 -5.40 -9.30 -7.96
C ARG A 111 -4.11 -8.52 -7.64
N ILE A 112 -3.06 -8.71 -8.46
CA ILE A 112 -1.84 -7.91 -8.38
C ILE A 112 -1.70 -7.19 -9.70
N ASP A 113 -1.71 -5.87 -9.63
CA ASP A 113 -1.48 -5.01 -10.77
C ASP A 113 -0.12 -4.35 -10.63
N MET A 114 0.70 -4.39 -11.66
CA MET A 114 1.99 -3.73 -11.72
C MET A 114 1.95 -2.65 -12.80
N THR A 115 2.15 -1.40 -12.38
CA THR A 115 2.23 -0.23 -13.25
C THR A 115 3.64 0.33 -13.24
N TYR A 116 4.22 0.52 -14.42
CA TYR A 116 5.57 1.10 -14.56
C TYR A 116 5.47 2.62 -14.61
N GLY A 117 5.51 3.26 -13.45
CA GLY A 117 5.47 4.71 -13.33
C GLY A 117 5.18 5.19 -11.91
N PRO A 118 5.19 6.53 -11.69
CA PRO A 118 4.91 7.10 -10.39
C PRO A 118 3.48 6.84 -9.96
N LEU A 119 3.29 6.60 -8.66
CA LEU A 119 1.99 6.49 -8.03
C LEU A 119 1.27 7.83 -8.09
N ARG A 120 0.22 7.91 -8.93
CA ARG A 120 -0.60 9.11 -9.06
C ARG A 120 -1.67 9.14 -7.99
N VAL A 121 -1.25 9.47 -6.76
CA VAL A 121 -2.08 9.47 -5.53
C VAL A 121 -3.49 10.02 -5.74
N ARG A 122 -3.64 11.18 -6.38
CA ARG A 122 -4.96 11.77 -6.64
C ARG A 122 -5.87 10.86 -7.46
N GLN A 123 -5.35 10.28 -8.55
CA GLN A 123 -6.14 9.42 -9.43
C GLN A 123 -6.56 8.12 -8.74
N VAL A 124 -5.65 7.47 -8.01
CA VAL A 124 -5.98 6.22 -7.30
C VAL A 124 -6.96 6.46 -6.16
N ILE A 125 -6.79 7.53 -5.37
CA ILE A 125 -7.78 7.88 -4.33
C ILE A 125 -9.13 8.20 -4.98
N ASP A 126 -9.18 9.04 -6.01
CA ASP A 126 -10.44 9.40 -6.68
C ASP A 126 -11.17 8.16 -7.25
N ASN A 127 -10.43 7.16 -7.74
CA ASN A 127 -11.01 5.92 -8.23
C ASN A 127 -11.52 5.03 -7.09
N GLU A 128 -10.72 4.81 -6.05
CA GLU A 128 -11.14 4.01 -4.89
C GLU A 128 -12.32 4.63 -4.14
N MET A 129 -12.37 5.97 -4.08
CA MET A 129 -13.48 6.69 -3.46
C MET A 129 -14.81 6.49 -4.19
N LYS A 130 -14.80 6.18 -5.49
CA LYS A 130 -16.02 5.80 -6.25
C LYS A 130 -16.50 4.39 -5.93
N GLN A 131 -15.58 3.50 -5.56
CA GLN A 131 -15.87 2.09 -5.29
C GLN A 131 -15.97 1.76 -3.79
N ARG A 132 -15.75 2.76 -2.93
CA ARG A 132 -15.72 2.61 -1.47
C ARG A 132 -16.98 1.93 -0.92
N LYS A 133 -16.76 1.13 0.10
CA LYS A 133 -17.76 0.54 0.99
C LYS A 133 -17.69 1.23 2.34
N GLY A 134 -18.71 2.00 2.71
CA GLY A 134 -18.79 2.67 4.02
C GLY A 134 -17.69 3.71 4.26
N ARG A 135 -17.31 3.87 5.53
CA ARG A 135 -16.22 4.78 5.94
C ARG A 135 -14.89 4.28 5.42
N THR A 136 -14.04 5.21 5.00
CA THR A 136 -12.72 4.92 4.44
C THR A 136 -11.65 5.32 5.44
N VAL A 137 -10.66 4.46 5.66
CA VAL A 137 -9.41 4.82 6.34
C VAL A 137 -8.25 4.70 5.37
N ILE A 138 -7.33 5.65 5.47
CA ILE A 138 -6.11 5.70 4.67
C ILE A 138 -4.93 5.50 5.62
N SER A 139 -4.19 4.40 5.47
CA SER A 139 -2.93 4.13 6.17
C SER A 139 -1.75 4.52 5.29
N VAL A 140 -0.78 5.28 5.81
CA VAL A 140 0.40 5.71 5.05
C VAL A 140 1.69 5.32 5.75
N CYS A 141 2.57 4.65 5.01
CA CYS A 141 3.93 4.26 5.39
C CYS A 141 4.85 4.54 4.20
N ALA A 142 4.98 5.81 3.86
CA ALA A 142 5.64 6.27 2.65
C ALA A 142 6.65 7.38 2.96
N ASP A 143 7.48 7.70 2.00
CA ASP A 143 8.36 8.86 2.04
C ASP A 143 7.57 10.16 2.16
N SER A 144 8.27 11.27 2.41
CA SER A 144 7.64 12.57 2.62
C SER A 144 6.90 13.08 1.38
N GLU A 145 7.38 12.82 0.17
CA GLU A 145 6.74 13.30 -1.07
C GLU A 145 5.35 12.68 -1.25
N ILE A 146 5.27 11.35 -1.15
CA ILE A 146 3.98 10.64 -1.24
C ILE A 146 3.09 10.96 -0.04
N SER A 147 3.64 11.00 1.18
CA SER A 147 2.86 11.29 2.39
C SER A 147 2.26 12.69 2.36
N ASP A 148 3.04 13.70 1.95
CA ASP A 148 2.57 15.09 1.85
C ASP A 148 1.53 15.24 0.74
N THR A 149 1.71 14.53 -0.38
CA THR A 149 0.73 14.49 -1.46
C THR A 149 -0.59 13.86 -1.01
N ILE A 150 -0.55 12.72 -0.30
CA ILE A 150 -1.76 12.09 0.27
C ILE A 150 -2.44 13.05 1.25
N ARG A 151 -1.68 13.70 2.14
CA ARG A 151 -2.24 14.66 3.10
C ARG A 151 -2.93 15.82 2.40
N SER A 152 -2.31 16.40 1.38
CA SER A 152 -2.88 17.50 0.60
C SER A 152 -4.17 17.08 -0.11
N VAL A 153 -4.20 15.89 -0.72
CA VAL A 153 -5.39 15.35 -1.40
C VAL A 153 -6.53 15.12 -0.40
N VAL A 154 -6.25 14.46 0.73
CA VAL A 154 -7.27 14.17 1.76
C VAL A 154 -7.81 15.46 2.39
N GLN A 155 -6.96 16.45 2.68
CA GLN A 155 -7.37 17.75 3.18
C GLN A 155 -8.29 18.50 2.19
N GLY A 156 -8.01 18.36 0.88
CA GLY A 156 -8.85 18.95 -0.16
C GLY A 156 -10.21 18.26 -0.36
N MET A 157 -10.41 17.05 0.17
CA MET A 157 -11.63 16.27 -0.03
C MET A 157 -12.75 16.61 0.96
N ALA A 158 -12.45 17.25 2.10
CA ALA A 158 -13.43 17.70 3.11
C ALA A 158 -14.57 16.70 3.40
N ASP A 159 -14.26 15.40 3.44
CA ASP A 159 -15.22 14.31 3.64
C ASP A 159 -15.01 13.71 5.04
N ASP A 160 -15.97 13.92 5.94
CA ASP A 160 -15.96 13.44 7.33
C ASP A 160 -15.93 11.89 7.43
N MET A 161 -16.16 11.19 6.31
CA MET A 161 -16.09 9.72 6.24
C MET A 161 -14.68 9.19 5.91
N ILE A 162 -13.67 10.06 5.74
CA ILE A 162 -12.28 9.68 5.50
C ILE A 162 -11.43 9.94 6.75
N SER A 163 -10.77 8.89 7.24
CA SER A 163 -9.77 9.01 8.31
C SER A 163 -8.37 8.76 7.78
N LEU A 164 -7.46 9.71 7.93
CA LEU A 164 -6.03 9.53 7.60
C LEU A 164 -5.27 9.05 8.85
N LYS A 165 -4.50 7.97 8.71
CA LYS A 165 -3.58 7.46 9.72
C LYS A 165 -2.19 7.24 9.13
N GLU A 166 -1.19 7.84 9.75
CA GLU A 166 0.20 7.64 9.40
C GLU A 166 0.80 6.62 10.37
N LEU A 167 1.56 5.64 9.85
CA LEU A 167 2.33 4.74 10.70
C LEU A 167 3.51 5.49 11.30
N ASP A 168 3.91 5.12 12.52
CA ASP A 168 5.01 5.78 13.25
C ASP A 168 6.36 5.64 12.50
N PHE A 169 6.48 4.64 11.63
CA PHE A 169 7.63 4.45 10.76
C PHE A 169 7.46 5.20 9.43
N ARG A 170 8.40 6.09 9.13
CA ARG A 170 8.50 6.78 7.83
C ARG A 170 9.75 6.29 7.08
N PRO A 171 9.60 5.58 5.95
CA PRO A 171 10.76 5.18 5.16
C PRO A 171 11.49 6.40 4.59
N PRO A 172 12.82 6.31 4.39
CA PRO A 172 13.58 7.38 3.77
C PRO A 172 13.16 7.61 2.32
N LEU A 173 13.32 8.85 1.83
CA LEU A 173 13.09 9.21 0.43
C LEU A 173 13.89 8.32 -0.52
N ALA A 174 13.22 7.83 -1.56
CA ALA A 174 13.84 7.15 -2.69
C ALA A 174 14.93 8.06 -3.29
N ARG A 175 16.18 7.57 -3.37
CA ARG A 175 17.29 8.35 -3.91
C ARG A 175 17.15 8.35 -5.44
N ARG A 176 16.74 9.48 -6.01
CA ARG A 176 16.87 9.70 -7.46
C ARG A 176 18.35 9.59 -7.83
N ILE A 177 18.76 8.49 -8.44
CA ILE A 177 20.10 8.35 -9.00
C ILE A 177 20.20 9.36 -10.15
N HIS A 178 20.84 10.49 -9.89
CA HIS A 178 21.26 11.44 -10.90
C HIS A 178 22.24 10.70 -11.83
N ARG A 179 21.89 10.55 -13.12
CA ARG A 179 22.92 10.22 -14.11
C ARG A 179 23.83 11.43 -14.23
N PRO A 180 25.16 11.29 -14.03
CA PRO A 180 26.07 12.34 -14.48
C PRO A 180 25.97 12.43 -16.01
N THR A 181 25.70 13.63 -16.51
CA THR A 181 25.94 13.96 -17.92
C THR A 181 27.45 14.02 -18.14
N GLU A 182 27.98 13.02 -18.86
CA GLU A 182 29.20 13.19 -19.67
C GLU A 182 28.83 13.74 -21.04
#